data_AF-A0A3M1LHV9-F1
#
_entry.id   AF-A0A3M1LHV9-F1
#
_cell.length_a   1.000
_cell.length_b   1.000
_cell.length_c   1.000
_cell.angle_alpha   90.00
_cell.angle_beta   90.00
_cell.angle_gamma   90.00
#
_symmetry.space_group_name_H-M   'P 1'
#
loop_
_entity.id
_entity.type
_entity.pdbx_description
1 polymer ?
#
loop_
_entity_poly.entity_id
_entity_poly.type
_entity_poly.pdbx_seq_one_letter_code
_entity_poly.pdbx_strand_id
1 'polypeptide(L)'
;MGALRAQEIAPPEDTTIYRVVEAMPRFPGCENLDTTEAVKAKCAEANLLAFFYENIVYPLEARQNGNEGTVVLSFVVEKDGYISQPKIIKDIGGGCGEEALRVARGMNEALKNAGLKWTPGRKDGRPVRVAYTLPLRFKLEEPPDFVLIGRDTVYVVLDDTLGYQGGWETLRQDLDANLKFPKGYSPDSCFIGNMDLKALIYPDGFVKVVDVSDYFNLGPDFQFEAIRAVTSTAGKWLPAHRNGRPVTASIDLGVTFLPEGESCAQRRTDYETAQRLALEGSTLINEEKQEEGIAKLTQAIELFPQNAQYRYLRGQAYVNLRELEKACEDFRVVRQV
;
A
#
# COMPACT_ATOMS: atom_id res chain seq x y z
N MET A 1 -41.17 -63.07 13.71
CA MET A 1 -39.86 -63.11 13.02
C MET A 1 -39.77 -61.80 12.23
N GLY A 2 -39.07 -60.76 12.63
CA GLY A 2 -37.69 -60.73 13.12
C GLY A 2 -36.77 -60.43 11.94
N ALA A 3 -36.50 -59.15 11.67
CA ALA A 3 -35.36 -58.71 10.87
C ALA A 3 -34.90 -57.33 11.40
N LEU A 4 -34.09 -57.37 12.45
CA LEU A 4 -33.30 -56.22 12.90
C LEU A 4 -32.25 -55.93 11.82
N ARG A 5 -32.36 -54.78 11.14
CA ARG A 5 -31.26 -54.23 10.35
C ARG A 5 -30.19 -53.74 11.34
N ALA A 6 -29.00 -54.31 11.27
CA ALA A 6 -27.82 -53.76 11.92
C ALA A 6 -27.57 -52.36 11.37
N GLN A 7 -27.48 -51.37 12.24
CA GLN A 7 -26.90 -50.06 11.90
C GLN A 7 -25.40 -50.27 11.71
N GLU A 8 -24.92 -50.10 10.48
CA GLU A 8 -23.49 -49.91 10.23
C GLU A 8 -23.05 -48.63 10.93
N ILE A 9 -22.29 -48.79 12.01
CA ILE A 9 -21.57 -47.70 12.66
C ILE A 9 -20.47 -47.29 11.69
N ALA A 10 -20.55 -46.07 11.15
CA ALA A 10 -19.47 -45.52 10.33
C ALA A 10 -18.15 -45.62 11.12
N PRO A 11 -17.05 -46.11 10.50
CA PRO A 11 -15.78 -46.22 11.20
C PRO A 11 -15.37 -44.86 11.77
N PRO A 12 -14.70 -44.82 12.94
CA PRO A 12 -14.29 -43.57 13.57
C PRO A 12 -13.47 -42.74 12.59
N GLU A 13 -13.78 -41.45 12.50
CA GLU A 13 -13.12 -40.57 11.55
C GLU A 13 -11.64 -40.43 11.89
N ASP A 14 -10.75 -40.72 10.93
CA ASP A 14 -9.31 -40.53 11.13
C ASP A 14 -8.99 -39.04 11.27
N THR A 15 -8.55 -38.66 12.47
CA THR A 15 -8.16 -37.29 12.84
C THR A 15 -6.64 -37.06 12.78
N THR A 16 -5.87 -38.08 12.41
CA THR A 16 -4.41 -38.04 12.35
C THR A 16 -3.93 -36.99 11.36
N ILE A 17 -2.97 -36.17 11.80
CA ILE A 17 -2.26 -35.21 10.95
C ILE A 17 -0.95 -35.87 10.50
N TYR A 18 -0.91 -36.30 9.25
CA TYR A 18 0.28 -36.94 8.66
C TYR A 18 1.32 -35.89 8.27
N ARG A 19 2.61 -36.26 8.32
CA ARG A 19 3.70 -35.41 7.84
C ARG A 19 4.24 -35.84 6.47
N VAL A 20 4.09 -37.13 6.17
CA VAL A 20 4.51 -37.76 4.92
C VAL A 20 3.43 -38.76 4.54
N VAL A 21 3.01 -38.72 3.28
CA VAL A 21 1.97 -39.58 2.68
C VAL A 21 2.38 -39.93 1.25
N GLU A 22 1.72 -40.91 0.62
CA GLU A 22 2.08 -41.32 -0.76
C GLU A 22 1.90 -40.20 -1.77
N ALA A 23 0.83 -39.40 -1.63
CA ALA A 23 0.62 -38.20 -2.45
C ALA A 23 0.47 -36.98 -1.54
N MET A 24 1.45 -36.09 -1.55
CA MET A 24 1.41 -34.84 -0.78
C MET A 24 0.32 -33.90 -1.31
N PRO A 25 -0.26 -33.04 -0.45
CA PRO A 25 -1.20 -32.02 -0.89
C PRO A 25 -0.59 -31.09 -1.93
N ARG A 26 -1.40 -30.59 -2.85
CA ARG A 26 -0.97 -29.65 -3.89
C ARG A 26 -1.89 -28.44 -3.94
N PHE A 27 -1.29 -27.26 -3.99
CA PHE A 27 -1.99 -26.01 -4.23
C PHE A 27 -2.61 -26.00 -5.65
N PRO A 28 -3.78 -25.37 -5.84
CA PRO A 28 -4.50 -25.43 -7.11
C PRO A 28 -3.78 -24.76 -8.29
N GLY A 29 -4.23 -25.11 -9.50
CA GLY A 29 -3.87 -24.44 -10.75
C GLY A 29 -3.03 -25.27 -11.71
N CYS A 30 -2.73 -26.53 -11.36
CA CYS A 30 -1.85 -27.42 -12.14
C CYS A 30 -2.46 -28.79 -12.40
N GLU A 31 -3.72 -29.03 -12.03
CA GLU A 31 -4.39 -30.32 -12.08
C GLU A 31 -4.51 -30.87 -13.51
N ASN A 32 -4.83 -29.97 -14.45
CA ASN A 32 -5.16 -30.29 -15.84
C ASN A 32 -3.94 -30.34 -16.78
N LEU A 33 -2.71 -30.18 -16.26
CA LEU A 33 -1.51 -30.29 -17.08
C LEU A 33 -1.32 -31.75 -17.56
N ASP A 34 -1.09 -31.94 -18.86
CA ASP A 34 -0.73 -33.24 -19.43
C ASP A 34 0.76 -33.51 -19.21
N THR A 35 1.11 -33.87 -17.97
CA THR A 35 2.48 -34.06 -17.51
C THR A 35 2.55 -34.96 -16.27
N THR A 36 3.77 -35.28 -15.82
CA THR A 36 4.01 -36.14 -14.67
C THR A 36 3.59 -35.49 -13.34
N GLU A 37 3.26 -36.32 -12.34
CA GLU A 37 2.92 -35.84 -10.98
C GLU A 37 4.03 -35.00 -10.35
N ALA A 38 5.30 -35.29 -10.64
CA ALA A 38 6.44 -34.51 -10.15
C ALA A 38 6.46 -33.09 -10.73
N VAL A 39 6.09 -32.93 -12.00
CA VAL A 39 5.98 -31.60 -12.64
C VAL A 39 4.76 -30.85 -12.08
N LYS A 40 3.62 -31.53 -11.89
CA LYS A 40 2.44 -30.93 -11.24
C LYS A 40 2.76 -30.47 -9.81
N ALA A 41 3.56 -31.23 -9.06
CA ALA A 41 3.98 -30.86 -7.71
C ALA A 41 4.85 -29.59 -7.70
N LYS A 42 5.84 -29.49 -8.61
CA LYS A 42 6.66 -28.28 -8.76
C LYS A 42 5.84 -27.06 -9.17
N CYS A 43 4.88 -27.25 -10.08
CA CYS A 43 3.95 -26.18 -10.48
C CYS A 43 3.10 -25.72 -9.29
N ALA A 44 2.55 -26.65 -8.50
CA ALA A 44 1.77 -26.32 -7.31
C ALA A 44 2.60 -25.58 -6.25
N GLU A 45 3.87 -25.96 -6.05
CA GLU A 45 4.80 -25.25 -5.17
C GLU A 45 5.06 -23.81 -5.66
N ALA A 46 5.28 -23.64 -6.97
CA ALA A 46 5.47 -22.32 -7.57
C ALA A 46 4.23 -21.43 -7.43
N ASN A 47 3.03 -21.95 -7.70
CA ASN A 47 1.77 -21.22 -7.53
C ASN A 47 1.53 -20.84 -6.07
N LEU A 48 1.86 -21.72 -5.13
CA LEU A 48 1.75 -21.42 -3.71
C LEU A 48 2.68 -20.27 -3.31
N LEU A 49 3.94 -20.30 -3.75
CA LEU A 49 4.89 -19.22 -3.49
C LEU A 49 4.43 -17.91 -4.14
N ALA A 50 3.95 -17.96 -5.38
CA ALA A 50 3.40 -16.78 -6.07
C ALA A 50 2.23 -16.19 -5.29
N PHE A 51 1.27 -17.01 -4.85
CA PHE A 51 0.16 -16.56 -4.01
C PHE A 51 0.65 -15.84 -2.76
N PHE A 52 1.66 -16.36 -2.07
CA PHE A 52 2.21 -15.67 -0.90
C PHE A 52 2.91 -14.37 -1.26
N TYR A 53 3.82 -14.35 -2.24
CA TYR A 53 4.59 -13.15 -2.58
C TYR A 53 3.73 -12.02 -3.17
N GLU A 54 2.65 -12.34 -3.87
CA GLU A 54 1.69 -11.34 -4.36
C GLU A 54 0.85 -10.72 -3.23
N ASN A 55 0.72 -11.41 -2.10
CA ASN A 55 -0.14 -10.98 -1.00
C ASN A 55 0.63 -10.53 0.25
N ILE A 56 1.93 -10.80 0.35
CA ILE A 56 2.78 -10.35 1.45
C ILE A 56 3.15 -8.88 1.25
N VAL A 57 2.94 -8.09 2.29
CA VAL A 57 3.48 -6.73 2.43
C VAL A 57 4.65 -6.78 3.39
N TYR A 58 5.87 -6.54 2.89
CA TYR A 58 7.06 -6.50 3.75
C TYR A 58 6.87 -5.43 4.84
N PRO A 59 6.83 -5.78 6.14
CA PRO A 59 6.53 -4.82 7.21
C PRO A 59 7.51 -3.66 7.28
N LEU A 60 7.02 -2.46 7.62
CA LEU A 60 7.85 -1.24 7.69
C LEU A 60 9.01 -1.39 8.69
N GLU A 61 8.73 -1.91 9.89
CA GLU A 61 9.74 -2.16 10.92
C GLU A 61 10.85 -3.09 10.41
N ALA A 62 10.47 -4.20 9.75
CA ALA A 62 11.44 -5.13 9.17
C ALA A 62 12.27 -4.50 8.05
N ARG A 63 11.70 -3.57 7.25
CA ARG A 63 12.46 -2.80 6.25
C ARG A 63 13.46 -1.84 6.90
N GLN A 64 13.03 -1.08 7.91
CA GLN A 64 13.86 -0.10 8.59
C GLN A 64 15.03 -0.76 9.33
N ASN A 65 14.80 -1.91 9.94
CA ASN A 65 15.80 -2.65 10.70
C ASN A 65 16.67 -3.58 9.84
N GLY A 66 16.43 -3.65 8.53
CA GLY A 66 17.22 -4.51 7.65
C GLY A 66 16.96 -6.01 7.85
N ASN A 67 15.79 -6.39 8.39
CA ASN A 67 15.49 -7.77 8.78
C ASN A 67 15.22 -8.62 7.54
N GLU A 68 16.22 -9.38 7.08
CA GLU A 68 16.07 -10.37 6.00
C GLU A 68 16.14 -11.80 6.53
N GLY A 69 15.60 -12.75 5.78
CA GLY A 69 15.81 -14.18 6.05
C GLY A 69 14.66 -15.06 5.60
N THR A 70 14.44 -16.15 6.33
CA THR A 70 13.37 -17.11 6.01
C THR A 70 12.46 -17.29 7.20
N VAL A 71 11.20 -16.89 7.01
CA VAL A 71 10.09 -17.25 7.88
C VAL A 71 9.62 -18.65 7.48
N VAL A 72 9.42 -19.54 8.46
CA VAL A 72 8.91 -20.89 8.20
C VAL A 72 7.50 -20.98 8.75
N LEU A 73 6.52 -21.05 7.86
CA LEU A 73 5.11 -21.22 8.17
C LEU A 73 4.75 -22.71 8.15
N SER A 74 3.86 -23.15 9.04
CA SER A 74 3.24 -24.47 8.97
C SER A 74 1.73 -24.38 9.12
N PHE A 75 1.01 -25.22 8.39
CA PHE A 75 -0.45 -25.35 8.46
C PHE A 75 -0.84 -26.79 8.12
N VAL A 76 -2.11 -27.14 8.34
CA VAL A 76 -2.67 -28.45 7.98
C VAL A 76 -3.53 -28.29 6.75
N VAL A 77 -3.26 -29.04 5.68
CA VAL A 77 -4.20 -29.17 4.57
C VAL A 77 -5.21 -30.26 4.94
N GLU A 78 -6.48 -29.86 5.03
CA GLU A 78 -7.60 -30.69 5.41
C GLU A 78 -8.11 -31.53 4.23
N LYS A 79 -8.93 -32.54 4.53
CA LYS A 79 -9.48 -33.47 3.53
C LYS A 79 -10.39 -32.79 2.50
N ASP A 80 -10.95 -31.64 2.86
CA ASP A 80 -11.85 -30.83 2.03
C ASP A 80 -11.09 -29.89 1.06
N GLY A 81 -9.76 -29.80 1.18
CA GLY A 81 -8.91 -28.95 0.36
C GLY A 81 -8.72 -27.53 0.89
N TYR A 82 -9.06 -27.27 2.15
CA TYR A 82 -8.77 -26.00 2.84
C TYR A 82 -7.70 -26.17 3.91
N ILE A 83 -7.13 -25.06 4.38
CA ILE A 83 -6.09 -25.10 5.40
C ILE A 83 -6.63 -24.79 6.80
N SER A 84 -6.02 -25.37 7.82
CA SER A 84 -6.30 -25.09 9.23
C SER A 84 -5.00 -24.97 10.03
N GLN A 85 -5.10 -24.45 11.26
CA GLN A 85 -3.99 -24.36 12.22
C GLN A 85 -2.70 -23.69 11.68
N PRO A 86 -2.77 -22.53 10.97
CA PRO A 86 -1.57 -21.82 10.55
C PRO A 86 -0.77 -21.33 11.76
N LYS A 87 0.54 -21.60 11.76
CA LYS A 87 1.49 -21.23 12.82
C LYS A 87 2.88 -20.95 12.28
N ILE A 88 3.60 -20.03 12.92
CA ILE A 88 5.01 -19.78 12.62
C ILE A 88 5.88 -20.77 13.40
N ILE A 89 6.80 -21.41 12.67
CA ILE A 89 7.82 -22.32 13.21
C ILE A 89 9.13 -21.59 13.44
N LYS A 90 9.49 -20.71 12.50
CA LYS A 90 10.66 -19.84 12.58
C LYS A 90 10.27 -18.46 12.10
N ASP A 91 10.64 -17.46 12.88
CA ASP A 91 10.45 -16.05 12.54
C ASP A 91 11.80 -15.36 12.37
N ILE A 92 11.79 -14.28 11.60
CA ILE A 92 12.90 -13.34 11.46
C ILE A 92 12.66 -12.04 12.23
N GLY A 93 11.45 -11.83 12.77
CA GLY A 93 11.07 -10.64 13.55
C GLY A 93 10.68 -9.44 12.69
N GLY A 94 10.35 -8.32 13.33
CA GLY A 94 9.89 -7.09 12.67
C GLY A 94 8.53 -7.20 11.99
N GLY A 95 7.67 -8.14 12.42
CA GLY A 95 6.32 -8.35 11.87
C GLY A 95 6.24 -9.35 10.70
N CYS A 96 7.35 -9.92 10.24
CA CYS A 96 7.36 -10.78 9.06
C CYS A 96 6.59 -12.10 9.25
N GLY A 97 6.65 -12.71 10.44
CA GLY A 97 5.86 -13.90 10.77
C GLY A 97 4.37 -13.61 10.87
N GLU A 98 3.99 -12.49 11.48
CA GLU A 98 2.60 -12.02 11.57
C GLU A 98 2.02 -11.79 10.18
N GLU A 99 2.80 -11.23 9.26
CA GLU A 99 2.39 -11.01 7.89
C GLU A 99 2.18 -12.32 7.12
N ALA A 100 3.11 -13.27 7.25
CA ALA A 100 2.93 -14.60 6.67
C ALA A 100 1.68 -15.30 7.23
N LEU A 101 1.40 -15.14 8.54
CA LEU A 101 0.16 -15.65 9.15
C LEU A 101 -1.09 -14.95 8.62
N ARG A 102 -1.04 -13.64 8.38
CA ARG A 102 -2.17 -12.88 7.80
C ARG A 102 -2.57 -13.46 6.45
N VAL A 103 -1.60 -13.65 5.56
CA VAL A 103 -1.82 -14.22 4.22
C VAL A 103 -2.36 -15.65 4.32
N ALA A 104 -1.78 -16.49 5.18
CA ALA A 104 -2.26 -17.85 5.39
C ALA A 104 -3.71 -17.88 5.89
N ARG A 105 -4.07 -17.03 6.87
CA ARG A 105 -5.44 -16.96 7.40
C ARG A 105 -6.46 -16.51 6.36
N GLY A 106 -6.07 -15.63 5.42
CA GLY A 106 -6.90 -15.18 4.31
C GLY A 106 -7.02 -16.18 3.14
N MET A 107 -6.13 -17.19 3.07
CA MET A 107 -6.05 -18.11 1.93
C MET A 107 -7.37 -18.83 1.64
N ASN A 108 -8.05 -19.34 2.68
CA ASN A 108 -9.30 -20.08 2.48
C ASN A 108 -10.39 -19.20 1.85
N GLU A 109 -10.49 -17.95 2.25
CA GLU A 109 -11.46 -17.00 1.68
C GLU A 109 -11.11 -16.68 0.23
N ALA A 110 -9.84 -16.38 -0.06
CA ALA A 110 -9.37 -16.13 -1.41
C ALA A 110 -9.64 -17.31 -2.35
N LEU A 111 -9.34 -18.54 -1.91
CA LEU A 111 -9.59 -19.76 -2.69
C LEU A 111 -11.08 -20.00 -2.91
N LYS A 112 -11.93 -19.82 -1.88
CA LYS A 112 -13.39 -19.94 -2.02
C LYS A 112 -13.95 -18.96 -3.03
N ASN A 113 -13.52 -17.70 -2.98
CA ASN A 113 -13.95 -16.66 -3.92
C ASN A 113 -13.53 -16.98 -5.36
N ALA A 114 -12.39 -17.64 -5.55
CA ALA A 114 -11.91 -18.09 -6.85
C ALA A 114 -12.51 -19.44 -7.30
N GLY A 115 -13.32 -20.11 -6.47
CA GLY A 115 -13.82 -21.46 -6.76
C GLY A 115 -12.71 -22.53 -6.78
N LEU A 116 -11.59 -22.27 -6.10
CA LEU A 116 -10.41 -23.13 -6.04
C LEU A 116 -10.30 -23.81 -4.67
N LYS A 117 -9.57 -24.93 -4.63
CA LYS A 117 -9.23 -25.64 -3.39
C LYS A 117 -7.95 -26.45 -3.60
N TRP A 118 -7.27 -26.78 -2.51
CA TRP A 118 -6.14 -27.70 -2.57
C TRP A 118 -6.59 -29.08 -3.04
N THR A 119 -5.71 -29.76 -3.77
CA THR A 119 -5.75 -31.22 -3.86
C THR A 119 -5.27 -31.78 -2.51
N PRO A 120 -6.10 -32.51 -1.75
CA PRO A 120 -5.70 -33.02 -0.44
C PRO A 120 -4.64 -34.11 -0.56
N GLY A 121 -3.89 -34.33 0.50
CA GLY A 121 -2.95 -35.44 0.57
C GLY A 121 -3.68 -36.78 0.59
N ARG A 122 -3.06 -37.84 0.06
CA ARG A 122 -3.66 -39.19 0.02
C ARG A 122 -2.77 -40.22 0.69
N LYS A 123 -3.41 -41.05 1.51
CA LYS A 123 -2.83 -42.26 2.11
C LYS A 123 -3.78 -43.44 1.89
N ASP A 124 -3.29 -44.57 1.42
CA ASP A 124 -4.08 -45.77 1.12
C ASP A 124 -5.29 -45.46 0.20
N GLY A 125 -5.07 -44.55 -0.76
CA GLY A 125 -6.09 -44.09 -1.71
C GLY A 125 -7.15 -43.13 -1.14
N ARG A 126 -7.10 -42.80 0.16
CA ARG A 126 -8.08 -41.93 0.85
C ARG A 126 -7.49 -40.54 1.14
N PRO A 127 -8.29 -39.46 1.06
CA PRO A 127 -7.84 -38.13 1.47
C PRO A 127 -7.61 -38.08 2.99
N VAL A 128 -6.47 -37.54 3.39
CA VAL A 128 -6.06 -37.42 4.80
C VAL A 128 -5.56 -36.02 5.12
N ARG A 129 -5.55 -35.68 6.41
CA ARG A 129 -5.04 -34.39 6.91
C ARG A 129 -3.52 -34.41 6.88
N VAL A 130 -2.88 -33.41 6.28
CA VAL A 130 -1.42 -33.37 6.14
C VAL A 130 -0.86 -32.05 6.64
N ALA A 131 0.14 -32.11 7.53
CA ALA A 131 0.93 -30.96 7.92
C ALA A 131 1.84 -30.56 6.75
N TYR A 132 1.72 -29.30 6.34
CA TYR A 132 2.54 -28.67 5.31
C TYR A 132 3.47 -27.64 5.97
N THR A 133 4.69 -27.54 5.47
CA THR A 133 5.69 -26.57 5.93
C THR A 133 6.17 -25.77 4.73
N LEU A 134 6.03 -24.44 4.81
CA LEU A 134 6.35 -23.50 3.75
C LEU A 134 7.43 -22.51 4.21
N PRO A 135 8.66 -22.60 3.68
CA PRO A 135 9.67 -21.57 3.87
C PRO A 135 9.39 -20.37 2.95
N LEU A 136 9.23 -19.19 3.54
CA LEU A 136 9.02 -17.92 2.86
C LEU A 136 10.26 -17.04 3.04
N ARG A 137 10.91 -16.67 1.95
CA ARG A 137 12.13 -15.85 2.01
C ARG A 137 11.75 -14.37 1.91
N PHE A 138 12.00 -13.64 2.98
CA PHE A 138 11.96 -12.20 3.00
C PHE A 138 13.35 -11.70 2.62
N LYS A 139 13.42 -11.01 1.48
CA LYS A 139 14.63 -10.35 1.01
C LYS A 139 14.27 -8.90 0.75
N LEU A 140 15.02 -7.98 1.33
CA LEU A 140 14.96 -6.59 0.98
C LEU A 140 15.49 -6.50 -0.45
N GLU A 141 14.58 -6.30 -1.39
CA GLU A 141 14.98 -5.79 -2.67
C GLU A 141 15.41 -4.35 -2.43
N GLU A 142 16.67 -4.04 -2.74
CA GLU A 142 17.06 -2.64 -2.87
C GLU A 142 16.06 -2.00 -3.82
N PRO A 143 15.49 -0.84 -3.47
CA PRO A 143 14.63 -0.13 -4.40
C PRO A 143 15.40 -0.02 -5.71
N PRO A 144 14.77 -0.36 -6.85
CA PRO A 144 15.48 -0.35 -8.11
C PRO A 144 16.10 1.03 -8.30
N ASP A 145 17.34 1.09 -8.84
CA ASP A 145 18.06 2.36 -9.03
C ASP A 145 17.19 3.43 -9.71
N PHE A 146 16.29 2.97 -10.59
CA PHE A 146 15.28 3.78 -11.26
C PHE A 146 13.96 3.03 -11.42
N VAL A 147 12.90 3.79 -11.63
CA VAL A 147 11.59 3.31 -12.10
C VAL A 147 11.30 3.92 -13.47
N LEU A 148 10.43 3.26 -14.24
CA LEU A 148 9.94 3.81 -15.50
C LEU A 148 8.61 4.54 -15.25
N ILE A 149 8.56 5.84 -15.55
CA ILE A 149 7.33 6.63 -15.54
C ILE A 149 7.01 6.99 -16.99
N GLY A 150 6.04 6.27 -17.58
CA GLY A 150 5.79 6.34 -19.01
C GLY A 150 6.98 5.80 -19.82
N ARG A 151 7.70 6.69 -20.50
CA ARG A 151 8.94 6.36 -21.25
C ARG A 151 10.20 6.92 -20.59
N ASP A 152 10.04 7.57 -19.43
CA ASP A 152 11.12 8.27 -18.75
C ASP A 152 11.77 7.33 -17.71
N THR A 153 13.10 7.32 -17.67
CA THR A 153 13.88 6.64 -16.63
C THR A 153 14.05 7.60 -15.46
N VAL A 154 13.40 7.31 -14.34
CA VAL A 154 13.36 8.19 -13.16
C VAL A 154 14.14 7.54 -12.03
N TYR A 155 15.25 8.15 -11.63
CA TYR A 155 16.09 7.61 -10.57
C TYR A 155 15.49 7.90 -9.19
N VAL A 156 15.45 6.87 -8.34
CA VAL A 156 14.91 6.96 -6.96
C VAL A 156 16.01 6.82 -5.91
N VAL A 157 17.17 6.29 -6.30
CA VAL A 157 18.40 6.32 -5.50
C VAL A 157 19.32 7.37 -6.10
N LEU A 158 19.68 8.37 -5.30
CA LEU A 158 20.45 9.53 -5.72
C LEU A 158 21.68 9.71 -4.81
N ASP A 159 22.78 10.18 -5.39
CA ASP A 159 23.99 10.55 -4.65
C ASP A 159 23.80 11.91 -3.95
N ASP A 160 23.10 12.81 -4.62
CA ASP A 160 22.62 14.10 -4.11
C ASP A 160 21.18 14.37 -4.57
N THR A 161 20.46 15.19 -3.81
CA THR A 161 19.06 15.50 -4.11
C THR A 161 18.96 16.68 -5.06
N LEU A 162 17.78 16.86 -5.67
CA LEU A 162 17.45 18.07 -6.41
C LEU A 162 17.69 19.32 -5.57
N GLY A 163 18.27 20.33 -6.19
CA GLY A 163 18.41 21.67 -5.62
C GLY A 163 17.59 22.68 -6.41
N TYR A 164 17.37 23.85 -5.82
CA TYR A 164 16.75 24.98 -6.50
C TYR A 164 17.64 26.21 -6.34
N GLN A 165 17.79 26.98 -7.41
CA GLN A 165 18.54 28.24 -7.37
C GLN A 165 17.90 29.20 -6.36
N GLY A 166 18.68 29.62 -5.35
CA GLY A 166 18.17 30.42 -4.22
C GLY A 166 17.62 29.60 -3.05
N GLY A 167 17.49 28.28 -3.20
CA GLY A 167 17.00 27.38 -2.16
C GLY A 167 15.47 27.25 -2.11
N TRP A 168 14.99 26.45 -1.16
CA TRP A 168 13.58 26.05 -1.06
C TRP A 168 12.62 27.20 -0.76
N GLU A 169 13.07 28.22 -0.02
CA GLU A 169 12.25 29.41 0.25
C GLU A 169 12.03 30.23 -1.04
N THR A 170 13.04 30.34 -1.90
CA THR A 170 12.89 30.99 -3.22
C THR A 170 11.97 30.17 -4.12
N LEU A 171 12.05 28.83 -4.10
CA LEU A 171 11.09 27.99 -4.83
C LEU A 171 9.65 28.28 -4.40
N ARG A 172 9.39 28.34 -3.09
CA ARG A 172 8.07 28.66 -2.54
C ARG A 172 7.58 30.02 -3.03
N GLN A 173 8.41 31.05 -2.94
CA GLN A 173 8.10 32.40 -3.41
C GLN A 173 7.83 32.45 -4.92
N ASP A 174 8.63 31.73 -5.71
CA ASP A 174 8.43 31.64 -7.16
C ASP A 174 7.10 30.94 -7.49
N LEU A 175 6.75 29.85 -6.80
CA LEU A 175 5.48 29.16 -6.98
C LEU A 175 4.31 30.08 -6.62
N ASP A 176 4.35 30.73 -5.46
CA ASP A 176 3.30 31.64 -5.00
C ASP A 176 3.10 32.82 -5.96
N ALA A 177 4.19 33.45 -6.41
CA ALA A 177 4.14 34.57 -7.36
C ALA A 177 3.60 34.17 -8.75
N ASN A 178 3.78 32.89 -9.12
CA ASN A 178 3.31 32.39 -10.41
C ASN A 178 1.94 31.70 -10.33
N LEU A 179 1.42 31.38 -9.16
CA LEU A 179 0.10 30.78 -8.99
C LEU A 179 -1.00 31.84 -9.15
N LYS A 180 -2.04 31.52 -9.93
CA LYS A 180 -3.14 32.46 -10.21
C LYS A 180 -4.49 31.79 -10.04
N PHE A 181 -5.44 32.46 -9.40
CA PHE A 181 -6.82 32.01 -9.39
C PHE A 181 -7.42 32.05 -10.81
N PRO A 182 -8.14 31.01 -11.26
CA PRO A 182 -8.76 30.98 -12.59
C PRO A 182 -9.81 32.08 -12.82
N LYS A 183 -10.04 32.43 -14.09
CA LYS A 183 -11.02 33.43 -14.51
C LYS A 183 -12.43 32.97 -14.17
N GLY A 184 -13.03 33.57 -13.13
CA GLY A 184 -14.34 33.20 -12.59
C GLY A 184 -14.36 33.09 -11.07
N TYR A 185 -13.18 33.00 -10.46
CA TYR A 185 -13.01 32.99 -9.02
C TYR A 185 -12.46 34.33 -8.55
N SER A 186 -13.22 35.02 -7.70
CA SER A 186 -12.75 36.26 -7.06
C SER A 186 -11.79 35.92 -5.91
N PRO A 187 -10.72 36.70 -5.68
CA PRO A 187 -9.94 36.63 -4.43
C PRO A 187 -10.80 36.79 -3.16
N ASP A 188 -11.99 37.38 -3.26
CA ASP A 188 -12.94 37.54 -2.15
C ASP A 188 -13.92 36.36 -2.00
N SER A 189 -13.83 35.35 -2.86
CA SER A 189 -14.67 34.14 -2.78
C SER A 189 -14.34 33.25 -1.56
N CYS A 190 -13.21 33.52 -0.92
CA CYS A 190 -12.64 32.74 0.18
C CYS A 190 -12.44 31.25 -0.14
N PHE A 191 -12.37 30.90 -1.42
CA PHE A 191 -11.97 29.55 -1.85
C PHE A 191 -10.52 29.29 -1.47
N ILE A 192 -10.30 28.16 -0.80
CA ILE A 192 -8.99 27.64 -0.46
C ILE A 192 -8.88 26.25 -1.08
N GLY A 193 -7.73 25.95 -1.67
CA GLY A 193 -7.39 24.58 -1.97
C GLY A 193 -5.89 24.34 -2.10
N ASN A 194 -5.45 23.16 -1.67
CA ASN A 194 -4.08 22.70 -1.90
C ASN A 194 -4.07 21.52 -2.86
N MET A 195 -2.97 21.45 -3.60
CA MET A 195 -2.67 20.36 -4.51
C MET A 195 -1.21 19.97 -4.35
N ASP A 196 -0.93 18.67 -4.47
CA ASP A 196 0.42 18.17 -4.64
C ASP A 196 0.63 17.75 -6.09
N LEU A 197 1.75 18.17 -6.67
CA LEU A 197 2.11 17.89 -8.05
C LEU A 197 3.39 17.08 -8.06
N LYS A 198 3.33 15.87 -8.61
CA LYS A 198 4.54 15.08 -8.88
C LYS A 198 5.16 15.57 -10.17
N ALA A 199 6.36 16.14 -10.07
CA ALA A 199 7.12 16.66 -11.20
C ALA A 199 8.38 15.83 -11.44
N LEU A 200 8.70 15.60 -12.71
CA LEU A 200 9.99 15.12 -13.16
C LEU A 200 10.87 16.32 -13.54
N ILE A 201 12.04 16.38 -12.92
CA ILE A 201 13.06 17.38 -13.20
C ILE A 201 14.17 16.72 -14.01
N TYR A 202 14.36 17.19 -15.23
CA TYR A 202 15.36 16.65 -16.15
C TYR A 202 16.72 17.32 -15.96
N PRO A 203 17.83 16.66 -16.35
CA PRO A 203 19.17 17.23 -16.28
C PRO A 203 19.35 18.60 -16.95
N ASP A 204 18.55 18.89 -17.98
CA ASP A 204 18.57 20.15 -18.72
C ASP A 204 17.73 21.26 -18.06
N GLY A 205 17.12 20.98 -16.90
CA GLY A 205 16.26 21.89 -16.17
C GLY A 205 14.81 21.93 -16.66
N PHE A 206 14.43 21.06 -17.62
CA PHE A 206 13.04 20.90 -18.02
C PHE A 206 12.20 20.27 -16.89
N VAL A 207 10.95 20.72 -16.78
CA VAL A 207 10.01 20.31 -15.73
C VAL A 207 8.77 19.71 -16.38
N LYS A 208 8.45 18.46 -16.02
CA LYS A 208 7.25 17.77 -16.50
C LYS A 208 6.41 17.32 -15.32
N VAL A 209 5.21 17.85 -15.18
CA VAL A 209 4.23 17.32 -14.21
C VAL A 209 3.68 16.00 -14.74
N VAL A 210 3.70 14.96 -13.92
CA VAL A 210 3.22 13.62 -14.26
C VAL A 210 1.99 13.20 -13.48
N ASP A 211 1.74 13.83 -12.34
CA ASP A 211 0.56 13.57 -11.52
C ASP A 211 0.16 14.83 -10.74
N VAL A 212 -1.15 14.96 -10.47
CA VAL A 212 -1.73 16.07 -9.71
C VAL A 212 -2.75 15.49 -8.73
N SER A 213 -2.50 15.66 -7.44
CA SER A 213 -3.42 15.31 -6.36
C SER A 213 -4.15 16.57 -5.90
N ASP A 214 -5.39 16.76 -6.37
CA ASP A 214 -6.25 17.89 -6.01
C ASP A 214 -7.10 17.53 -4.79
N TYR A 215 -6.65 17.89 -3.59
CA TYR A 215 -7.31 17.43 -2.36
C TYR A 215 -8.66 18.09 -2.07
N PHE A 216 -9.03 19.13 -2.80
CA PHE A 216 -10.27 19.86 -2.63
C PHE A 216 -11.25 19.67 -3.78
N ASN A 217 -10.89 18.88 -4.79
CA ASN A 217 -11.65 18.72 -6.03
C ASN A 217 -12.01 20.09 -6.65
N LEU A 218 -11.01 20.99 -6.73
CA LEU A 218 -11.16 22.32 -7.31
C LEU A 218 -11.43 22.26 -8.81
N GLY A 219 -10.94 21.21 -9.47
CA GLY A 219 -11.23 20.93 -10.87
C GLY A 219 -10.15 21.44 -11.84
N PRO A 220 -10.38 21.23 -13.15
CA PRO A 220 -9.33 21.30 -14.17
C PRO A 220 -8.70 22.69 -14.31
N ASP A 221 -9.47 23.76 -14.15
CA ASP A 221 -8.94 25.13 -14.29
C ASP A 221 -7.88 25.45 -13.24
N PHE A 222 -8.08 25.01 -12.00
CA PHE A 222 -7.08 25.14 -10.93
C PHE A 222 -5.89 24.21 -11.16
N GLN A 223 -6.14 22.98 -11.60
CA GLN A 223 -5.07 22.04 -11.94
C GLN A 223 -4.16 22.59 -13.05
N PHE A 224 -4.71 23.23 -14.08
CA PHE A 224 -3.92 23.88 -15.13
C PHE A 224 -3.07 25.04 -14.60
N GLU A 225 -3.62 25.87 -13.71
CA GLU A 225 -2.85 26.96 -13.10
C GLU A 225 -1.74 26.43 -12.17
N ALA A 226 -1.99 25.34 -11.44
CA ALA A 226 -0.98 24.66 -10.63
C ALA A 226 0.15 24.08 -11.51
N ILE A 227 -0.20 23.38 -12.60
CA ILE A 227 0.76 22.86 -13.58
C ILE A 227 1.58 24.01 -14.19
N ARG A 228 0.93 25.13 -14.55
CA ARG A 228 1.61 26.30 -15.11
C ARG A 228 2.60 26.91 -14.10
N ALA A 229 2.21 27.04 -12.83
CA ALA A 229 3.07 27.55 -11.78
C ALA A 229 4.29 26.64 -11.58
N VAL A 230 4.08 25.32 -11.45
CA VAL A 230 5.19 24.36 -11.30
C VAL A 230 6.10 24.35 -12.52
N THR A 231 5.57 24.32 -13.74
CA THR A 231 6.40 24.32 -14.96
C THR A 231 7.14 25.65 -15.19
N SER A 232 6.68 26.77 -14.60
CA SER A 232 7.39 28.06 -14.65
C SER A 232 8.74 28.06 -13.91
N THR A 233 8.97 27.05 -13.06
CA THR A 233 10.24 26.86 -12.33
C THR A 233 11.35 26.26 -13.20
N ALA A 234 11.05 25.90 -14.46
CA ALA A 234 12.02 25.35 -15.40
C ALA A 234 13.25 26.25 -15.57
N GLY A 235 14.42 25.62 -15.65
CA GLY A 235 15.71 26.31 -15.76
C GLY A 235 16.29 26.84 -14.44
N LYS A 236 15.55 26.80 -13.33
CA LYS A 236 16.04 27.17 -11.98
C LYS A 236 16.43 25.98 -11.11
N TRP A 237 16.18 24.76 -11.58
CA TRP A 237 16.55 23.53 -10.87
C TRP A 237 18.05 23.22 -11.03
N LEU A 238 18.65 22.76 -9.94
CA LEU A 238 19.95 22.11 -9.93
C LEU A 238 19.72 20.60 -10.04
N PRO A 239 20.35 19.90 -11.00
CA PRO A 239 20.08 18.50 -11.25
C PRO A 239 20.53 17.62 -10.09
N ALA A 240 19.82 16.51 -9.89
CA ALA A 240 20.26 15.43 -9.02
C ALA A 240 21.25 14.52 -9.76
N HIS A 241 22.12 13.84 -9.02
CA HIS A 241 23.13 12.95 -9.57
C HIS A 241 22.97 11.50 -9.11
N ARG A 242 23.37 10.59 -9.99
CA ARG A 242 23.58 9.18 -9.68
C ARG A 242 24.85 8.69 -10.38
N ASN A 243 25.76 8.10 -9.61
CA ASN A 243 27.12 7.76 -10.04
C ASN A 243 27.86 8.95 -10.69
N GLY A 244 27.69 10.14 -10.09
CA GLY A 244 28.29 11.39 -10.58
C GLY A 244 27.75 11.92 -11.91
N ARG A 245 26.67 11.33 -12.45
CA ARG A 245 26.01 11.80 -13.68
C ARG A 245 24.69 12.47 -13.33
N PRO A 246 24.34 13.61 -13.98
CA PRO A 246 23.04 14.22 -13.76
C PRO A 246 21.95 13.30 -14.33
N VAL A 247 20.89 13.10 -13.55
CA VAL A 247 19.79 12.18 -13.88
C VAL A 247 18.42 12.86 -13.71
N THR A 248 17.41 12.32 -14.38
CA THR A 248 16.02 12.71 -14.13
C THR A 248 15.60 12.20 -12.76
N ALA A 249 15.09 13.10 -11.92
CA ALA A 249 14.57 12.80 -10.59
C ALA A 249 13.14 13.31 -10.43
N SER A 250 12.38 12.69 -9.55
CA SER A 250 11.02 13.14 -9.20
C SER A 250 11.01 13.96 -7.92
N ILE A 251 10.13 14.95 -7.86
CA ILE A 251 9.82 15.72 -6.66
C ILE A 251 8.31 15.94 -6.54
N ASP A 252 7.79 15.93 -5.33
CA ASP A 252 6.41 16.29 -5.02
C ASP A 252 6.38 17.75 -4.54
N LEU A 253 5.62 18.59 -5.25
CA LEU A 253 5.52 20.03 -5.01
C LEU A 253 4.10 20.39 -4.58
N GLY A 254 3.97 20.95 -3.38
CA GLY A 254 2.71 21.47 -2.88
C GLY A 254 2.48 22.91 -3.35
N VAL A 255 1.28 23.20 -3.85
CA VAL A 255 0.81 24.57 -4.10
C VAL A 255 -0.50 24.80 -3.36
N THR A 256 -0.73 26.03 -2.91
CA THR A 256 -1.96 26.41 -2.21
C THR A 256 -2.57 27.65 -2.83
N PHE A 257 -3.80 27.52 -3.33
CA PHE A 257 -4.63 28.65 -3.70
C PHE A 257 -5.19 29.27 -2.42
N LEU A 258 -4.59 30.37 -1.98
CA LEU A 258 -4.99 31.10 -0.78
C LEU A 258 -5.57 32.48 -1.18
N PRO A 259 -6.79 32.82 -0.74
CA PRO A 259 -7.45 34.07 -1.11
C PRO A 259 -6.81 35.24 -0.35
N GLU A 260 -6.48 36.33 -1.04
CA GLU A 260 -5.83 37.50 -0.43
C GLU A 260 -6.82 38.52 0.17
N GLY A 261 -8.10 38.46 -0.23
CA GLY A 261 -9.14 39.39 0.22
C GLY A 261 -9.20 39.51 1.75
N GLU A 262 -9.38 40.73 2.25
CA GLU A 262 -9.39 41.00 3.70
C GLU A 262 -10.58 40.29 4.39
N SER A 263 -11.71 40.17 3.68
CA SER A 263 -12.89 39.41 4.11
C SER A 263 -12.61 37.93 4.38
N CYS A 264 -11.55 37.37 3.79
CA CYS A 264 -11.17 35.97 3.91
C CYS A 264 -10.15 35.69 5.01
N ALA A 265 -9.77 36.71 5.81
CA ALA A 265 -8.74 36.57 6.84
C ALA A 265 -9.03 35.44 7.83
N GLN A 266 -10.26 35.33 8.34
CA GLN A 266 -10.62 34.24 9.25
C GLN A 266 -10.50 32.87 8.57
N ARG A 267 -10.92 32.77 7.30
CA ARG A 267 -10.86 31.51 6.56
C ARG A 267 -9.42 31.05 6.33
N ARG A 268 -8.48 31.98 6.13
CA ARG A 268 -7.04 31.69 6.08
C ARG A 268 -6.53 31.19 7.43
N THR A 269 -6.87 31.86 8.54
CA THR A 269 -6.49 31.44 9.90
C THR A 269 -6.99 30.03 10.24
N ASP A 270 -8.22 29.72 9.83
CA ASP A 270 -8.78 28.37 9.98
C ASP A 270 -7.95 27.35 9.20
N TYR A 271 -7.54 27.69 7.97
CA TYR A 271 -6.73 26.81 7.13
C TYR A 271 -5.35 26.53 7.71
N GLU A 272 -4.65 27.57 8.15
CA GLU A 272 -3.37 27.43 8.85
C GLU A 272 -3.50 26.56 10.11
N THR A 273 -4.61 26.72 10.84
CA THR A 273 -4.91 25.89 12.01
C THR A 273 -5.15 24.43 11.62
N ALA A 274 -5.91 24.17 10.56
CA ALA A 274 -6.17 22.83 10.06
C ALA A 274 -4.87 22.14 9.59
N GLN A 275 -3.98 22.86 8.90
CA GLN A 275 -2.68 22.34 8.48
C GLN A 275 -1.80 21.97 9.69
N ARG A 276 -1.73 22.84 10.69
CA ARG A 276 -0.98 22.56 11.93
C ARG A 276 -1.54 21.33 12.64
N LEU A 277 -2.86 21.22 12.78
CA LEU A 277 -3.52 20.07 13.37
C LEU A 277 -3.24 18.77 12.59
N ALA A 278 -3.27 18.82 11.26
CA ALA A 278 -2.97 17.66 10.43
C ALA A 278 -1.50 17.21 10.55
N LEU A 279 -0.57 18.16 10.63
CA LEU A 279 0.85 17.88 10.86
C LEU A 279 1.10 17.29 12.26
N GLU A 280 0.51 17.89 13.30
CA GLU A 280 0.56 17.35 14.67
C GLU A 280 -0.02 15.93 14.71
N GLY A 281 -1.18 15.72 14.07
CA GLY A 281 -1.83 14.42 14.03
C GLY A 281 -0.98 13.35 13.34
N SER A 282 -0.37 13.68 12.21
CA SER A 282 0.52 12.77 11.49
C SER A 282 1.79 12.45 12.28
N THR A 283 2.37 13.45 12.95
CA THR A 283 3.52 13.26 13.84
C THR A 283 3.18 12.31 15.00
N LEU A 284 2.02 12.51 15.66
CA LEU A 284 1.56 11.63 16.73
C LEU A 284 1.35 10.19 16.26
N ILE A 285 0.78 9.99 15.07
CA ILE A 285 0.63 8.65 14.48
C ILE A 285 1.99 7.99 14.25
N ASN A 286 2.97 8.73 13.75
CA ASN A 286 4.34 8.25 13.55
C ASN A 286 5.04 7.92 14.88
N GLU A 287 4.67 8.60 15.97
CA GLU A 287 5.12 8.31 17.34
C GLU A 287 4.30 7.20 18.03
N GLU A 288 3.54 6.42 17.27
CA GLU A 288 2.66 5.35 17.77
C GLU A 288 1.55 5.81 18.74
N LYS A 289 1.13 7.08 18.65
CA LYS A 289 -0.01 7.64 19.39
C LYS A 289 -1.21 7.82 18.46
N GLN A 290 -1.73 6.70 17.95
CA GLN A 290 -2.73 6.70 16.88
C GLN A 290 -4.03 7.41 17.28
N GLU A 291 -4.54 7.17 18.49
CA GLU A 291 -5.80 7.80 18.95
C GLU A 291 -5.68 9.33 19.07
N GLU A 292 -4.58 9.82 19.65
CA GLU A 292 -4.32 11.26 19.76
C GLU A 292 -4.16 11.90 18.37
N GLY A 293 -3.44 11.22 17.47
CA GLY A 293 -3.27 11.71 16.10
C GLY A 293 -4.57 11.71 15.30
N ILE A 294 -5.42 10.69 15.46
CA ILE A 294 -6.77 10.65 14.90
C ILE A 294 -7.64 11.79 15.42
N ALA A 295 -7.54 12.14 16.70
CA ALA A 295 -8.26 13.27 17.28
C ALA A 295 -7.85 14.60 16.63
N LYS A 296 -6.55 14.82 16.41
CA LYS A 296 -6.03 16.01 15.72
C LYS A 296 -6.47 16.09 14.27
N LEU A 297 -6.41 14.98 13.53
CA LEU A 297 -6.91 14.90 12.16
C LEU A 297 -8.42 15.16 12.09
N THR A 298 -9.18 14.70 13.09
CA THR A 298 -10.62 14.97 13.17
C THR A 298 -10.89 16.47 13.32
N GLN A 299 -10.13 17.18 14.16
CA GLN A 299 -10.24 18.64 14.28
C GLN A 299 -9.89 19.36 12.98
N ALA A 300 -8.87 18.88 12.23
CA ALA A 300 -8.54 19.43 10.91
C ALA A 300 -9.67 19.22 9.89
N ILE A 301 -10.29 18.03 9.89
CA ILE A 301 -11.44 17.68 9.03
C ILE A 301 -12.66 18.53 9.40
N GLU A 302 -12.90 18.86 10.66
CA GLU A 302 -14.01 19.74 11.06
C GLU A 302 -13.91 21.14 10.44
N LEU A 303 -12.68 21.68 10.32
CA LEU A 303 -12.42 22.98 9.70
C LEU A 303 -12.55 22.93 8.16
N PHE A 304 -12.11 21.82 7.54
CA PHE A 304 -12.11 21.60 6.09
C PHE A 304 -12.58 20.18 5.74
N PRO A 305 -13.89 19.91 5.80
CA PRO A 305 -14.43 18.53 5.70
C PRO A 305 -14.30 17.90 4.32
N GLN A 306 -14.05 18.72 3.30
CA GLN A 306 -13.86 18.34 1.90
C GLN A 306 -12.39 18.18 1.51
N ASN A 307 -11.45 18.46 2.41
CA ASN A 307 -10.05 18.16 2.17
C ASN A 307 -9.82 16.64 2.27
N ALA A 308 -9.54 16.01 1.13
CA ALA A 308 -9.32 14.57 1.03
C ALA A 308 -8.04 14.12 1.73
N GLN A 309 -7.01 14.98 1.82
CA GLN A 309 -5.73 14.64 2.44
C GLN A 309 -5.92 14.28 3.92
N TYR A 310 -6.66 15.10 4.66
CA TYR A 310 -6.88 14.87 6.10
C TYR A 310 -7.65 13.58 6.35
N ARG A 311 -8.65 13.27 5.50
CA ARG A 311 -9.39 12.01 5.55
C ARG A 311 -8.53 10.81 5.18
N TYR A 312 -7.69 10.95 4.16
CA TYR A 312 -6.76 9.89 3.76
C TYR A 312 -5.79 9.54 4.90
N LEU A 313 -5.21 10.54 5.57
CA LEU A 313 -4.34 10.35 6.73
C LEU A 313 -5.07 9.65 7.89
N ARG A 314 -6.30 10.08 8.20
CA ARG A 314 -7.08 9.49 9.30
C ARG A 314 -7.56 8.07 8.96
N GLY A 315 -7.98 7.84 7.71
CA GLY A 315 -8.36 6.52 7.20
C GLY A 315 -7.22 5.52 7.31
N GLN A 316 -5.98 5.91 6.97
CA GLN A 316 -4.80 5.07 7.19
C GLN A 316 -4.56 4.76 8.67
N ALA A 317 -4.72 5.75 9.55
CA ALA A 317 -4.62 5.52 10.99
C ALA A 317 -5.66 4.51 11.49
N TYR A 318 -6.89 4.57 10.99
CA TYR A 318 -7.93 3.56 11.29
C TYR A 318 -7.58 2.17 10.75
N VAL A 319 -6.96 2.06 9.57
CA VAL A 319 -6.45 0.76 9.06
C VAL A 319 -5.43 0.16 10.03
N ASN A 320 -4.50 0.97 10.54
CA ASN A 320 -3.49 0.52 11.49
C ASN A 320 -4.11 0.01 12.80
N LEU A 321 -5.21 0.62 13.25
CA LEU A 321 -6.00 0.18 14.40
C LEU A 321 -7.00 -0.94 14.10
N ARG A 322 -7.07 -1.43 12.86
CA ARG A 322 -8.05 -2.41 12.37
C ARG A 322 -9.52 -1.95 12.48
N GLU A 323 -9.75 -0.65 12.56
CA GLU A 323 -11.08 -0.03 12.54
C GLU A 323 -11.57 0.14 11.09
N LEU A 324 -11.73 -0.99 10.39
CA LEU A 324 -11.92 -1.00 8.93
C LEU A 324 -13.19 -0.26 8.46
N GLU A 325 -14.26 -0.25 9.25
CA GLU A 325 -15.49 0.47 8.91
C GLU A 325 -15.26 1.98 8.84
N LYS A 326 -14.60 2.56 9.85
CA LYS A 326 -14.25 4.00 9.88
C LYS A 326 -13.25 4.34 8.77
N ALA A 327 -12.28 3.48 8.52
CA ALA A 327 -11.37 3.63 7.39
C ALA A 327 -12.12 3.69 6.05
N CYS A 328 -13.10 2.79 5.85
CA CYS A 328 -13.92 2.77 4.64
C CYS A 328 -14.76 4.04 4.48
N GLU A 329 -15.26 4.64 5.56
CA GLU A 329 -15.98 5.90 5.51
C GLU A 329 -15.11 7.05 4.98
N ASP A 330 -13.89 7.19 5.52
CA ASP A 330 -12.97 8.22 5.04
C ASP A 330 -12.52 7.97 3.59
N PHE A 331 -12.16 6.74 3.23
CA PHE A 331 -11.74 6.43 1.86
C PHE A 331 -12.85 6.54 0.82
N ARG A 332 -14.12 6.37 1.22
CA ARG A 332 -15.26 6.61 0.31
C ARG A 332 -15.32 8.07 -0.11
N VAL A 333 -15.01 9.00 0.79
CA VAL A 333 -14.96 10.43 0.47
C VAL A 333 -13.72 10.74 -0.38
N VAL A 334 -12.55 10.20 0.00
CA VAL A 334 -11.30 10.42 -0.76
C VAL A 334 -11.44 9.97 -2.22
N ARG A 335 -12.14 8.86 -2.49
CA ARG A 335 -12.36 8.35 -3.85
C ARG A 335 -13.21 9.27 -4.74
N GLN A 336 -13.95 10.22 -4.16
CA GLN A 336 -14.81 11.15 -4.90
C GLN A 336 -14.06 12.40 -5.39
N VAL A 337 -12.79 12.53 -5.02
CA VAL A 337 -11.94 13.70 -5.23
C VAL A 337 -10.91 13.39 -6.31
#